data_AF-A0A1W9JDR2-F1
#
_entry.id   AF-A0A1W9JDR2-F1
#
_cell.length_a   1.000
_cell.length_b   1.000
_cell.length_c   1.000
_cell.angle_alpha   90.00
_cell.angle_beta   90.00
_cell.angle_gamma   90.00
#
_symmetry.space_group_name_H-M   'P 1'
#
loop_
_entity.id
_entity.type
_entity.pdbx_description
1 polymer ?
#
loop_
_entity_poly.entity_id
_entity_poly.type
_entity_poly.pdbx_seq_one_letter_code
_entity_poly.pdbx_strand_id
1 'polypeptide(L)' 'MSLTYLTTEELSEKIKYDARTIRNTLKDSVLLEGRHYIRPFGGRKILFIWEHIESDMTKVQSDFAIPLSKGGVCYG' A
#
# COMPACT_ATOMS: atom_id res chain seq x y z
N MET A 1 -12.53 -17.08 -0.46
CA MET A 1 -11.91 -15.75 -0.55
C MET A 1 -11.40 -15.58 -1.97
N SER A 2 -12.05 -14.71 -2.74
CA SER A 2 -11.66 -14.41 -4.13
C SER A 2 -10.60 -13.30 -4.12
N LEU A 3 -9.42 -13.58 -4.67
CA LEU A 3 -8.39 -12.56 -4.88
C LEU A 3 -8.84 -11.66 -6.03
N THR A 4 -9.25 -10.43 -5.70
CA THR A 4 -9.66 -9.45 -6.71
C THR A 4 -8.41 -8.83 -7.32
N TYR A 5 -8.17 -9.14 -8.59
CA TYR A 5 -7.09 -8.54 -9.38
C TYR A 5 -7.57 -7.25 -10.01
N LEU A 6 -6.85 -6.16 -9.73
CA LEU A 6 -7.13 -4.83 -10.24
C LEU A 6 -5.94 -4.35 -11.06
N THR A 7 -6.21 -3.64 -12.13
CA THR A 7 -5.21 -2.83 -12.83
C THR A 7 -4.87 -1.58 -12.02
N THR A 8 -3.82 -0.87 -12.41
CA THR A 8 -3.45 0.41 -11.78
C THR A 8 -4.59 1.42 -11.84
N GLU A 9 -5.35 1.44 -12.94
CA GLU A 9 -6.47 2.36 -13.17
C GLU A 9 -7.65 2.02 -12.24
N GLU A 10 -8.06 0.76 -12.17
CA GLU A 10 -9.13 0.34 -11.27
C GLU A 10 -8.77 0.51 -9.79
N LEU A 11 -7.50 0.26 -9.45
CA LEU A 11 -7.01 0.54 -8.10
C LEU A 11 -7.08 2.05 -7.81
N SER A 12 -6.67 2.90 -8.76
CA SER A 12 -6.69 4.36 -8.64
C SER A 12 -8.08 4.91 -8.30
N GLU A 13 -9.13 4.37 -8.94
CA GLU A 13 -10.51 4.74 -8.67
C GLU A 13 -10.97 4.28 -7.27
N LYS A 14 -10.57 3.08 -6.84
CA LYS A 14 -10.96 2.53 -5.53
C LYS A 14 -10.36 3.29 -4.36
N ILE A 15 -9.04 3.51 -4.36
CA ILE A 15 -8.36 4.22 -3.26
C ILE A 15 -8.36 5.74 -3.47
N LYS A 16 -8.90 6.22 -4.60
CA LYS A 16 -8.96 7.63 -5.00
C LYS A 16 -7.57 8.30 -5.04
N TYR A 17 -6.55 7.53 -5.42
CA TYR A 17 -5.21 8.04 -5.67
C TYR A 17 -4.95 8.12 -7.16
N ASP A 18 -4.04 9.00 -7.57
CA ASP A 18 -3.61 9.06 -8.97
C ASP A 18 -2.78 7.82 -9.35
N ALA A 19 -3.02 7.26 -10.54
CA ALA A 19 -2.29 6.09 -11.05
C ALA A 19 -0.76 6.31 -11.06
N ARG A 20 -0.31 7.55 -11.28
CA ARG A 20 1.10 7.91 -11.24
C ARG A 20 1.68 7.78 -9.83
N THR A 21 0.93 8.23 -8.82
CA THR A 21 1.32 8.14 -7.40
C THR A 21 1.40 6.69 -6.96
N ILE A 22 0.46 5.85 -7.41
CA ILE A 22 0.47 4.42 -7.12
C ILE A 22 1.74 3.77 -7.68
N ARG A 23 2.09 4.06 -8.94
CA ARG A 23 3.25 3.45 -9.61
C ARG A 23 4.60 3.95 -9.11
N ASN A 24 4.72 5.21 -8.74
CA ASN A 24 5.99 5.83 -8.38
C ASN A 24 6.24 5.83 -6.87
N THR A 25 5.19 5.99 -6.07
CA THR A 25 5.32 6.18 -4.62
C THR A 25 4.92 4.91 -3.89
N LEU A 26 3.68 4.43 -4.10
CA LEU A 26 3.19 3.27 -3.34
C LEU A 26 3.89 1.98 -3.75
N LYS A 27 4.16 1.80 -5.04
CA LYS A 27 4.88 0.64 -5.56
C LYS A 27 6.24 0.44 -4.91
N ASP A 28 6.98 1.52 -4.65
CA ASP A 28 8.36 1.42 -4.17
C ASP A 28 8.45 1.55 -2.63
N SER A 29 7.47 2.18 -1.98
CA SER A 29 7.47 2.35 -0.53
C SER A 29 6.68 1.29 0.25
N VAL A 30 5.56 0.80 -0.28
CA VAL A 30 4.58 0.00 0.50
C VAL A 30 4.24 -1.32 -0.19
N LEU A 31 4.13 -1.33 -1.52
CA LEU A 31 3.64 -2.50 -2.26
C LEU A 31 4.79 -3.45 -2.62
N LEU A 32 4.85 -4.58 -1.92
CA LEU A 32 5.79 -5.66 -2.21
C LEU A 32 5.35 -6.53 -3.40
N GLU A 33 6.30 -6.85 -4.29
CA GLU A 33 6.11 -7.81 -5.40
C GLU A 33 5.83 -9.22 -4.86
N GLY A 34 4.85 -9.91 -5.45
CA GLY A 34 4.41 -11.24 -5.03
C GLY A 34 3.37 -11.23 -3.91
N ARG A 35 3.22 -10.12 -3.16
CA ARG A 35 2.17 -9.94 -2.15
C ARG A 35 1.10 -8.95 -2.61
N HIS A 36 1.48 -7.72 -2.93
CA HIS A 36 0.53 -6.66 -3.28
C HIS A 36 0.27 -6.53 -4.77
N TYR A 37 1.25 -6.90 -5.58
CA TYR A 37 1.11 -6.95 -7.01
C TYR A 37 1.86 -8.13 -7.61
N ILE A 38 1.41 -8.55 -8.78
CA ILE A 38 2.01 -9.61 -9.58
C ILE A 38 2.22 -9.12 -11.01
N ARG A 39 3.23 -9.70 -11.68
CA ARG A 39 3.48 -9.49 -13.10
C ARG A 39 3.17 -10.78 -13.85
N PRO A 40 1.92 -10.97 -14.32
CA PRO A 40 1.56 -12.21 -14.99
C PRO A 40 2.28 -12.32 -16.35
N PHE A 41 2.68 -13.55 -16.69
CA PHE A 41 3.25 -13.93 -17.99
C PHE A 41 4.53 -13.18 -18.43
N GLY A 42 5.32 -12.67 -17.48
CA GLY A 42 6.56 -11.94 -17.80
C GLY A 42 6.33 -10.64 -18.60
N GLY A 43 5.07 -10.21 -18.71
CA GLY A 43 4.68 -9.01 -19.43
C GLY A 43 4.98 -7.73 -18.65
N ARG A 44 4.83 -6.59 -19.33
CA ARG A 44 4.94 -5.26 -18.72
C ARG A 44 3.71 -4.86 -17.89
N LYS A 45 2.65 -5.67 -17.93
CA LYS A 45 1.41 -5.39 -17.21
C LYS A 45 1.54 -5.82 -15.75
N ILE A 46 1.12 -4.94 -14.84
CA ILE A 46 1.11 -5.18 -13.40
C ILE A 46 -0.34 -5.33 -12.98
N LEU A 47 -0.64 -6.38 -12.21
CA LEU A 47 -1.92 -6.57 -11.56
C LEU A 47 -1.73 -6.45 -10.06
N PHE A 48 -2.63 -5.72 -9.41
CA PHE A 48 -2.66 -5.50 -7.98
C PHE A 48 -3.72 -6.39 -7.33
N ILE A 49 -3.48 -6.81 -6.10
CA ILE A 49 -4.42 -7.63 -5.33
C ILE A 49 -5.05 -6.76 -4.25
N TRP A 50 -6.34 -6.45 -4.40
CA TRP A 50 -7.07 -5.55 -3.50
C TRP A 50 -6.97 -5.98 -2.04
N GLU A 51 -7.23 -7.26 -1.75
CA GLU A 51 -7.28 -7.82 -0.39
C GLU A 51 -5.96 -7.58 0.39
N HIS A 52 -4.82 -7.72 -0.29
CA HIS A 52 -3.53 -7.50 0.34
C HIS A 52 -3.28 -6.02 0.61
N ILE A 53 -3.69 -5.15 -0.32
CA ILE A 53 -3.55 -3.70 -0.19
C ILE A 53 -4.44 -3.19 0.95
N GLU A 54 -5.69 -3.61 1.01
CA GLU A 54 -6.63 -3.25 2.07
C GLU A 54 -6.13 -3.69 3.45
N SER A 55 -5.62 -4.92 3.54
CA SER A 55 -5.02 -5.45 4.77
C SER A 55 -3.80 -4.64 5.21
N ASP A 56 -2.92 -4.26 4.29
CA ASP A 56 -1.74 -3.43 4.61
C ASP A 56 -2.13 -2.00 4.96
N MET A 57 -3.12 -1.38 4.28
CA MET A 57 -3.65 -0.06 4.66
C MET A 57 -4.19 -0.06 6.10
N THR A 58 -4.89 -1.14 6.50
CA THR A 58 -5.41 -1.28 7.86
C THR A 58 -4.28 -1.46 8.88
N LYS A 59 -3.20 -2.18 8.53
CA LYS A 59 -2.02 -2.37 9.40
C LYS A 59 -1.18 -1.10 9.55
N VAL A 60 -0.98 -0.35 8.46
CA VAL A 60 -0.24 0.92 8.51
C VAL A 60 -0.96 1.94 9.37
N GLN A 61 -2.30 1.94 9.41
CA GLN A 61 -3.04 2.79 10.35
C GLN A 61 -2.80 2.42 11.82
N SER A 62 -2.59 1.13 12.14
CA SER A 62 -2.23 0.73 13.51
C SER A 62 -0.79 1.11 13.91
N ASP A 63 0.14 1.22 12.97
CA ASP A 63 1.51 1.71 13.20
C ASP A 63 1.64 3.23 13.11
N PHE A 64 0.63 3.93 12.57
CA PHE A 64 0.48 5.38 12.69
C PHE A 64 -0.07 5.80 14.07
N ALA A 65 0.19 5.01 15.10
CA ALA A 65 0.12 5.46 16.48
C ALA A 65 1.22 6.51 16.68
N ILE A 66 0.87 7.78 16.53
CA ILE A 66 1.72 8.93 16.90
C ILE A 66 2.22 8.69 18.33
N PRO A 67 3.53 8.50 18.59
CA PRO A 67 4.03 8.54 19.94
C PRO A 67 4.11 10.02 20.34
N LEU A 68 3.01 10.55 20.88
CA LEU A 68 3.09 11.76 21.71
C LEU A 68 2.65 11.40 23.12
N SER A 69 3.62 11.07 23.98
CA SER A 69 3.79 11.69 25.30
C SER A 69 4.71 10.85 26.22
N LYS A 70 5.74 11.54 26.74
CA LYS A 70 6.63 11.20 27.88
C LYS A 70 7.80 10.21 27.65
N GLY A 71 8.94 10.77 27.25
CA GLY A 71 10.25 10.10 27.38
C GLY A 71 11.43 11.06 27.58
N GLY A 72 11.21 12.28 28.07
CA GLY A 72 12.29 13.23 28.39
C GLY A 72 12.02 13.92 29.72
N VAL A 73 12.99 13.84 30.63
CA VAL A 73 13.04 14.59 31.90
C VAL A 73 14.01 15.75 31.71
N CYS A 74 13.61 16.97 32.02
CA CYS A 74 14.48 18.14 32.02
C CYS A 74 14.71 18.59 33.46
N TYR A 75 15.96 18.56 33.93
CA TYR A 75 16.42 19.26 35.13
C TYR A 75 17.29 20.43 34.68
N GLY A 76 16.89 21.65 35.05
CA GLY A 76 17.58 22.90 34.77
C GLY A 76 16.70 24.08 35.14
#